data_AF-A0A3L8SGD9-F1
#
_entry.id   AF-A0A3L8SGD9-F1
#
_cell.length_a   1.000
_cell.length_b   1.000
_cell.length_c   1.000
_cell.angle_alpha   90.00
_cell.angle_beta   90.00
_cell.angle_gamma   90.00
#
_symmetry.space_group_name_H-M   'P 1'
#
loop_
_entity.id
_entity.type
_entity.pdbx_description
1 polymer ?
#
loop_
_entity_poly.entity_id
_entity_poly.type
_entity_poly.pdbx_seq_one_letter_code
_entity_poly.pdbx_strand_id
1 'polypeptide(L)'
;MVLSAGDKSNVKGVFAKIGGQADEYGADALERYCGCPRCDPFSSPAPTPSHLPPLVPIRSCLCPLPPCPCLTCLRTPLFSRMFATYPQTKTYFPHFDLGKGSAQVKGHGKKVAAALVEAANNIDDLAGALSKLSDLHAQKLRVDPVNFKLLGQCFLVVVATRNPSVLTPEVHASLDKFLCAVGTVLTAKYR
;
A
#
# COMPACT_ATOMS: atom_id res chain seq x y z
N MET A 1 -7.02 -3.66 18.14
CA MET A 1 -7.20 -5.03 17.59
C MET A 1 -6.01 -5.85 18.08
N VAL A 2 -6.24 -6.97 18.75
CA VAL A 2 -5.15 -7.81 19.28
C VAL A 2 -4.92 -8.97 18.30
N LEU A 3 -3.68 -9.19 17.87
CA LEU A 3 -3.30 -10.28 16.98
C LEU A 3 -3.18 -11.59 17.79
N SER A 4 -3.88 -12.64 17.37
CA SER A 4 -3.73 -13.97 17.96
C SER A 4 -2.36 -14.58 17.64
N ALA A 5 -1.96 -15.63 18.36
CA ALA A 5 -0.73 -16.37 18.05
C ALA A 5 -0.74 -16.94 16.61
N GLY A 6 -1.90 -17.41 16.14
CA GLY A 6 -2.09 -17.85 14.76
C GLY A 6 -1.91 -16.72 13.75
N ASP A 7 -2.48 -15.54 14.04
CA ASP A 7 -2.31 -14.36 13.18
C ASP A 7 -0.83 -13.97 13.07
N LYS A 8 -0.11 -13.96 14.20
CA LYS A 8 1.32 -13.62 14.24
C LYS A 8 2.16 -14.61 13.42
N SER A 9 1.87 -15.91 13.53
CA SER A 9 2.55 -16.96 12.76
C SER A 9 2.33 -16.78 11.25
N ASN A 10 1.08 -16.54 10.84
CA ASN A 10 0.72 -16.30 9.45
C ASN A 10 1.47 -15.09 8.88
N VAL A 11 1.47 -13.97 9.61
CA VAL A 11 2.17 -12.74 9.19
C VAL A 11 3.66 -12.99 9.04
N LYS A 12 4.32 -13.60 10.03
CA LYS A 12 5.74 -13.95 9.94
C LYS A 12 6.02 -14.87 8.76
N GLY A 13 5.15 -15.84 8.50
CA GLY A 13 5.25 -16.74 7.34
C GLY A 13 5.14 -16.02 6.00
N VAL A 14 4.25 -15.02 5.87
CA VAL A 14 4.19 -14.17 4.67
C VAL A 14 5.48 -13.38 4.52
N PHE A 15 5.90 -12.63 5.55
CA PHE A 15 7.09 -11.79 5.52
C PHE A 15 8.39 -12.57 5.33
N ALA A 16 8.48 -13.83 5.77
CA ALA A 16 9.60 -14.71 5.45
C ALA A 16 9.66 -15.07 3.95
N LYS A 17 8.50 -15.30 3.31
CA LYS A 17 8.41 -15.62 1.88
C LYS A 17 8.62 -14.40 0.98
N ILE A 18 8.15 -13.22 1.41
CA ILE A 18 8.27 -11.98 0.62
C ILE A 18 9.51 -11.17 0.98
N GLY A 19 10.20 -11.45 2.08
CA GLY A 19 11.27 -10.62 2.64
C GLY A 19 12.44 -10.35 1.68
N GLY A 20 12.83 -11.35 0.88
CA GLY A 20 13.85 -11.17 -0.17
C GLY A 20 13.39 -10.30 -1.35
N GLN A 21 12.09 -10.07 -1.48
CA GLN A 21 11.48 -9.25 -2.53
C GLN A 21 10.76 -8.02 -1.96
N ALA A 22 10.79 -7.77 -0.65
CA ALA A 22 9.98 -6.74 -0.01
C ALA A 22 10.27 -5.34 -0.61
N ASP A 23 11.52 -5.11 -1.01
CA ASP A 23 11.91 -3.92 -1.76
C ASP A 23 11.16 -3.79 -3.09
N GLU A 24 10.81 -4.87 -3.78
CA GLU A 24 10.04 -4.85 -5.04
C GLU A 24 8.54 -4.64 -4.83
N TYR A 25 8.03 -4.91 -3.62
CA TYR A 25 6.64 -4.62 -3.26
C TYR A 25 6.40 -3.12 -3.11
N GLY A 26 7.38 -2.42 -2.53
CA GLY A 26 7.40 -0.97 -2.39
C GLY A 26 7.99 -0.25 -3.62
N ALA A 27 9.04 -0.81 -4.21
CA ALA A 27 9.86 -0.20 -5.25
C ALA A 27 10.01 -1.11 -6.47
N ASP A 28 9.11 -0.88 -7.42
CA ASP A 28 9.22 -1.16 -8.85
C ASP A 28 9.55 -2.57 -9.37
N ALA A 29 8.75 -2.95 -10.38
CA ALA A 29 9.14 -3.81 -11.49
C ALA A 29 8.57 -3.26 -12.81
N LEU A 30 8.63 -1.93 -13.01
CA LEU A 30 7.95 -1.20 -14.08
C LEU A 30 8.73 -1.14 -15.40
N GLU A 31 9.62 -2.10 -15.68
CA GLU A 31 10.11 -2.28 -17.06
C GLU A 31 9.13 -3.08 -17.93
N ARG A 32 8.03 -3.59 -17.37
CA ARG A 32 7.09 -4.46 -18.11
C ARG A 32 5.67 -3.93 -18.24
N TYR A 33 5.41 -2.66 -17.91
CA TYR A 33 4.08 -2.10 -18.10
C TYR A 33 3.81 -1.87 -19.59
N CYS A 34 2.81 -2.56 -20.15
CA CYS A 34 2.33 -2.31 -21.50
C CYS A 34 1.81 -0.87 -21.55
N GLY A 35 2.20 -0.10 -22.57
CA GLY A 35 1.83 1.31 -22.77
C GLY A 35 0.35 1.54 -23.09
N CYS A 36 -0.57 0.92 -22.34
CA CYS A 36 -2.00 1.08 -22.50
C CYS A 36 -2.42 2.49 -22.00
N PRO A 37 -2.94 3.38 -22.86
CA PRO A 37 -3.30 4.76 -22.50
C PRO A 37 -4.46 4.85 -21.50
N ARG A 38 -5.22 3.77 -21.34
CA ARG A 38 -6.46 3.72 -20.55
C ARG A 38 -6.23 3.30 -19.09
N CYS A 39 -5.04 2.78 -18.78
CA CYS A 39 -4.61 2.39 -17.42
C CYS A 39 -3.65 3.41 -16.81
N ASP A 40 -3.56 4.62 -17.38
CA ASP A 40 -2.56 5.62 -17.01
C ASP A 40 -3.09 6.55 -15.90
N PRO A 41 -2.77 6.34 -14.62
CA PRO A 41 -3.24 7.21 -13.53
C PRO A 41 -2.57 8.59 -13.52
N PHE A 42 -1.64 8.82 -14.46
CA PHE A 42 -0.86 10.05 -14.62
C PHE A 42 -1.47 11.03 -15.63
N SER A 43 -2.45 10.60 -16.43
CA SER A 43 -3.11 11.48 -17.39
C SER A 43 -4.33 12.21 -16.83
N SER A 44 -4.73 11.94 -15.58
CA SER A 44 -5.85 12.66 -14.95
C SER A 44 -5.35 13.87 -14.17
N PRO A 45 -5.78 15.11 -14.50
CA PRO A 45 -5.43 16.30 -13.75
C PRO A 45 -5.93 16.22 -12.30
N ALA A 46 -5.20 16.86 -11.37
CA ALA A 46 -5.61 16.95 -9.98
C ALA A 46 -7.00 17.63 -9.86
N PRO A 47 -7.92 17.13 -9.02
CA PRO A 47 -9.21 17.79 -8.83
C PRO A 47 -9.01 19.15 -8.16
N THR A 48 -9.59 20.20 -8.75
CA THR A 48 -9.65 21.54 -8.16
C THR A 48 -10.59 21.54 -6.94
N PRO A 49 -10.36 22.40 -5.92
CA PRO A 49 -10.98 22.29 -4.60
C PRO A 49 -12.47 22.70 -4.51
N SER A 50 -13.20 22.82 -5.62
CA SER A 50 -14.57 23.37 -5.63
C SER A 50 -15.69 22.35 -5.84
N HIS A 51 -15.40 21.06 -5.90
CA HIS A 51 -16.43 20.01 -5.94
C HIS A 51 -15.98 18.81 -5.13
N LEU A 52 -16.64 18.53 -4.00
CA LEU A 52 -16.64 17.17 -3.48
C LEU A 52 -17.32 16.29 -4.54
N PRO A 53 -16.63 15.30 -5.14
CA PRO A 53 -17.34 14.33 -5.95
C PRO A 53 -18.25 13.52 -5.01
N PRO A 54 -19.48 13.16 -5.45
CA PRO A 54 -20.25 12.15 -4.73
C PRO A 54 -19.39 10.90 -4.62
N LEU A 55 -19.53 10.16 -3.52
CA LEU A 55 -18.89 8.87 -3.29
C LEU A 55 -19.12 7.98 -4.52
N VAL A 56 -18.14 7.97 -5.43
CA VAL A 56 -18.21 7.12 -6.60
C VAL A 56 -18.13 5.70 -6.06
N PRO A 57 -19.12 4.84 -6.32
CA PRO A 57 -19.06 3.48 -5.82
C PRO A 57 -17.77 2.87 -6.32
N ILE A 58 -17.07 2.17 -5.42
CA ILE A 58 -15.93 1.31 -5.71
C ILE A 58 -16.45 0.17 -6.59
N ARG A 59 -16.80 0.48 -7.84
CA ARG A 59 -16.82 -0.51 -8.90
C ARG A 59 -15.37 -0.83 -9.11
N SER A 60 -14.97 -1.99 -8.61
CA SER A 60 -13.77 -2.70 -9.02
C SER A 60 -13.46 -2.34 -10.46
N CYS A 61 -12.22 -1.95 -10.75
CA CYS A 61 -11.70 -1.88 -12.11
C CYS A 61 -11.65 -3.29 -12.74
N LEU A 62 -12.77 -4.00 -12.80
CA LEU A 62 -13.05 -4.90 -13.90
C LEU A 62 -13.39 -3.98 -15.07
N CYS A 63 -12.39 -3.66 -15.88
CA CYS A 63 -12.63 -3.12 -17.21
C CYS A 63 -13.69 -4.00 -17.90
N PRO A 64 -14.77 -3.45 -18.48
CA PRO A 64 -15.80 -4.22 -19.20
C PRO A 64 -15.33 -4.81 -20.55
N LEU A 65 -14.03 -5.02 -20.75
CA LEU A 65 -13.41 -5.41 -22.02
C LEU A 65 -12.44 -6.57 -21.77
N PRO A 66 -12.14 -7.41 -22.79
CA PRO A 66 -11.47 -8.69 -22.63
C PRO A 66 -10.24 -8.59 -21.74
N PRO A 67 -9.87 -9.67 -20.99
CA PRO A 67 -8.77 -9.62 -20.03
C PRO A 67 -7.58 -8.99 -20.70
N CYS A 68 -7.16 -7.81 -20.23
CA CYS A 68 -5.98 -7.15 -20.74
C CYS A 68 -4.85 -8.19 -20.63
N PRO A 69 -4.28 -8.71 -21.74
CA PRO A 69 -3.44 -9.91 -21.70
C PRO A 69 -2.11 -9.65 -20.95
N CYS A 70 -1.85 -8.41 -20.57
CA CYS A 70 -0.75 -8.03 -19.73
C CYS A 70 -1.03 -8.35 -18.24
N LEU A 71 -0.66 -9.55 -17.80
CA LEU A 71 -0.45 -9.86 -16.38
C LEU A 71 0.42 -8.80 -15.67
N THR A 72 1.19 -8.01 -16.42
CA THR A 72 2.01 -6.90 -15.94
C THR A 72 1.21 -5.69 -15.50
N CYS A 73 -0.03 -5.48 -15.97
CA CYS A 73 -0.93 -4.47 -15.41
C CYS A 73 -1.40 -4.81 -13.98
N LEU A 74 -1.55 -6.10 -13.64
CA LEU A 74 -1.93 -6.48 -12.27
C LEU A 74 -0.81 -6.24 -11.25
N ARG A 75 0.46 -6.39 -11.66
CA ARG A 75 1.64 -6.24 -10.80
C ARG A 75 2.10 -4.78 -10.65
N THR A 76 1.16 -3.84 -10.58
CA THR A 76 1.46 -2.46 -10.18
C THR A 76 2.16 -2.42 -8.82
N PRO A 77 3.18 -1.57 -8.62
CA PRO A 77 3.74 -1.34 -7.29
C PRO A 77 2.73 -0.63 -6.39
N LEU A 78 2.94 -0.75 -5.07
CA LEU A 78 2.02 -0.28 -4.03
C LEU A 78 1.56 1.17 -4.22
N PHE A 79 2.51 2.09 -4.36
CA PHE A 79 2.20 3.53 -4.46
C PHE A 79 1.54 3.90 -5.79
N SER A 80 1.94 3.29 -6.91
CA SER A 80 1.26 3.54 -8.19
C SER A 80 -0.21 3.10 -8.15
N ARG A 81 -0.50 1.97 -7.51
CA ARG A 81 -1.89 1.51 -7.28
C ARG A 81 -2.65 2.46 -6.38
N MET A 82 -2.03 2.92 -5.28
CA MET A 82 -2.65 3.84 -4.33
C MET A 82 -2.98 5.18 -5.01
N PHE A 83 -2.06 5.78 -5.76
CA PHE A 83 -2.32 7.04 -6.45
C PHE A 83 -3.34 6.92 -7.59
N ALA A 84 -3.42 5.74 -8.22
CA ALA A 84 -4.43 5.46 -9.24
C ALA A 84 -5.83 5.28 -8.65
N THR A 85 -5.93 4.47 -7.60
CA THR A 85 -7.21 4.07 -6.99
C THR A 85 -7.75 5.16 -6.07
N TYR A 86 -6.85 5.91 -5.42
CA TYR A 86 -7.14 6.89 -4.39
C TYR A 86 -6.39 8.22 -4.66
N PRO A 87 -6.77 8.99 -5.69
CA PRO A 87 -6.04 10.18 -6.11
C PRO A 87 -5.87 11.25 -5.03
N GLN A 88 -6.78 11.30 -4.05
CA GLN A 88 -6.69 12.22 -2.91
C GLN A 88 -5.38 12.06 -2.13
N THR A 89 -4.77 10.87 -2.16
CA THR A 89 -3.52 10.57 -1.47
C THR A 89 -2.30 11.24 -2.11
N LYS A 90 -2.40 11.71 -3.36
CA LYS A 90 -1.33 12.45 -4.06
C LYS A 90 -0.99 13.78 -3.37
N THR A 91 -1.95 14.36 -2.64
CA THR A 91 -1.79 15.66 -1.95
C THR A 91 -0.69 15.65 -0.87
N TYR A 92 -0.33 14.47 -0.34
CA TYR A 92 0.78 14.32 0.62
C TYR A 92 2.16 14.31 -0.03
N PHE A 93 2.23 14.28 -1.37
CA PHE A 93 3.48 14.17 -2.12
C PHE A 93 3.66 15.29 -3.17
N PRO A 94 3.45 16.57 -2.84
CA PRO A 94 3.55 17.67 -3.82
C PRO A 94 4.99 17.88 -4.32
N HIS A 95 5.98 17.38 -3.58
CA HIS A 95 7.42 17.50 -3.89
C HIS A 95 7.99 16.28 -4.60
N PHE A 96 7.17 15.29 -4.93
CA PHE A 96 7.61 14.10 -5.63
C PHE A 96 7.22 14.19 -7.10
N ASP A 97 8.14 13.78 -7.97
CA ASP A 97 7.74 13.26 -9.27
C ASP A 97 6.94 11.98 -9.01
N LEU A 98 5.64 12.01 -9.28
CA LEU A 98 4.79 10.84 -9.13
C LEU A 98 4.83 9.94 -10.36
N GLY A 99 5.42 10.39 -11.47
CA GLY A 99 5.43 9.71 -12.76
C GLY A 99 5.92 8.27 -12.71
N LYS A 100 5.62 7.55 -13.80
CA LYS A 100 6.04 6.16 -13.99
C LYS A 100 7.55 6.01 -13.80
N GLY A 101 7.95 5.11 -12.91
CA GLY A 101 9.35 4.80 -12.69
C GLY A 101 10.11 5.87 -11.87
N SER A 102 9.41 6.82 -11.25
CA SER A 102 10.02 7.83 -10.38
C SER A 102 10.90 7.21 -9.30
N ALA A 103 12.16 7.62 -9.26
CA ALA A 103 13.11 7.20 -8.23
C ALA A 103 12.66 7.61 -6.82
N GLN A 104 11.92 8.72 -6.68
CA GLN A 104 11.40 9.19 -5.39
C GLN A 104 10.31 8.27 -4.87
N VAL A 105 9.34 7.90 -5.71
CA VAL A 105 8.27 6.95 -5.35
C VAL A 105 8.88 5.58 -5.00
N LYS A 106 9.87 5.12 -5.77
CA LYS A 106 10.60 3.88 -5.47
C LYS A 106 11.31 3.95 -4.12
N GLY A 107 12.11 4.99 -3.89
CA GLY A 107 12.85 5.17 -2.64
C GLY A 107 11.92 5.23 -1.43
N HIS A 108 10.77 5.89 -1.57
CA HIS A 108 9.78 5.94 -0.49
C HIS A 108 9.07 4.59 -0.28
N GLY A 109 8.73 3.89 -1.36
CA GLY A 109 8.20 2.54 -1.30
C GLY A 109 9.10 1.56 -0.56
N LYS A 110 10.42 1.61 -0.78
CA LYS A 110 11.38 0.79 0.00
C LYS A 110 11.32 1.10 1.49
N LYS A 111 11.25 2.37 1.87
CA LYS A 111 11.13 2.78 3.29
C LYS A 111 9.86 2.22 3.94
N VAL A 112 8.73 2.25 3.22
CA VAL A 112 7.47 1.68 3.71
C VAL A 112 7.56 0.16 3.84
N ALA A 113 8.12 -0.53 2.84
CA ALA A 113 8.32 -1.98 2.91
C ALA A 113 9.23 -2.39 4.08
N ALA A 114 10.34 -1.68 4.27
CA ALA A 114 11.26 -1.90 5.38
C ALA A 114 10.58 -1.71 6.75
N ALA A 115 9.77 -0.65 6.90
CA ALA A 115 9.01 -0.42 8.13
C ALA A 115 7.98 -1.53 8.40
N LEU A 116 7.34 -2.08 7.36
CA LEU A 116 6.43 -3.22 7.52
C LEU A 116 7.18 -4.51 7.92
N VAL A 117 8.37 -4.74 7.37
CA VAL A 117 9.25 -5.85 7.79
C VAL A 117 9.69 -5.70 9.24
N GLU A 118 10.11 -4.50 9.65
CA GLU A 118 10.47 -4.19 11.03
C GLU A 118 9.28 -4.42 11.98
N ALA A 119 8.08 -4.01 11.58
CA ALA A 119 6.85 -4.27 12.33
C ALA A 119 6.53 -5.77 12.45
N ALA A 120 6.72 -6.55 11.37
CA ALA A 120 6.49 -7.99 11.39
C ALA A 120 7.50 -8.74 12.29
N ASN A 121 8.74 -8.27 12.33
CA ASN A 121 9.78 -8.81 13.21
C ASN A 121 9.50 -8.50 14.69
N ASN A 122 8.92 -7.33 14.97
CA ASN A 122 8.58 -6.86 16.32
C ASN A 122 7.05 -6.91 16.58
N ILE A 123 6.37 -7.93 16.08
CA ILE A 123 4.89 -7.99 16.10
C ILE A 123 4.27 -8.02 17.51
N ASP A 124 5.07 -8.35 18.53
CA ASP A 124 4.67 -8.35 19.94
C ASP A 124 4.75 -6.95 20.57
N ASP A 125 5.58 -6.05 20.03
CA ASP A 125 5.73 -4.66 20.44
C ASP A 125 5.77 -3.70 19.22
N LEU A 126 4.62 -3.60 18.54
CA LEU A 126 4.48 -2.69 17.40
C LEU A 126 4.65 -1.22 17.80
N ALA A 127 4.22 -0.85 19.00
CA ALA A 127 4.27 0.52 19.49
C ALA A 127 5.70 0.99 19.72
N GLY A 128 6.54 0.16 20.35
CA GLY A 128 7.96 0.43 20.51
C GLY A 128 8.68 0.49 19.17
N ALA A 129 8.50 -0.52 18.32
CA ALA A 129 9.17 -0.60 17.02
C ALA A 129 8.86 0.58 16.09
N LEU A 130 7.60 1.01 16.03
CA LEU A 130 7.17 2.09 15.13
C LEU A 130 7.08 3.46 15.79
N SER A 131 7.56 3.62 17.03
CA SER A 131 7.37 4.85 17.82
C SER A 131 7.84 6.12 17.10
N LYS A 132 9.04 6.08 16.50
CA LYS A 132 9.61 7.19 15.72
C LYS A 132 8.79 7.50 14.47
N LEU A 133 8.24 6.47 13.83
CA LEU A 133 7.43 6.63 12.62
C LEU A 133 6.05 7.21 12.96
N SER A 134 5.48 6.84 14.10
CA SER A 134 4.25 7.42 14.66
C SER A 134 4.43 8.92 14.95
N ASP A 135 5.54 9.33 15.59
CA ASP A 135 5.86 10.75 15.82
C ASP A 135 5.98 11.53 14.51
N LEU A 136 6.70 10.95 13.53
CA LEU A 136 6.88 11.58 12.21
C LEU A 136 5.53 11.84 11.52
N HIS A 137 4.65 10.85 11.52
CA HIS A 137 3.34 10.98 10.89
C HIS A 137 2.46 11.96 11.66
N ALA A 138 2.38 11.89 12.98
CA ALA A 138 1.52 12.76 13.78
C ALA A 138 1.98 14.22 13.79
N GLN A 139 3.28 14.46 14.00
CA GLN A 139 3.78 15.80 14.29
C GLN A 139 4.17 16.57 13.02
N LYS A 140 4.75 15.89 12.02
CA LYS A 140 5.29 16.54 10.82
C LYS A 140 4.40 16.35 9.60
N LEU A 141 4.06 15.10 9.27
CA LEU A 141 3.36 14.81 8.00
C LEU A 141 1.85 15.03 8.07
N ARG A 142 1.24 14.83 9.25
CA ARG A 142 -0.19 14.96 9.52
C ARG A 142 -1.06 14.23 8.48
N VAL A 143 -0.69 13.00 8.17
CA VAL A 143 -1.43 12.14 7.24
C VAL A 143 -2.76 11.74 7.87
N ASP A 144 -3.88 11.94 7.17
CA ASP A 144 -5.18 11.56 7.71
C ASP A 144 -5.21 10.04 8.01
N PRO A 145 -5.64 9.62 9.22
CA PRO A 145 -5.72 8.22 9.62
C PRO A 145 -6.41 7.28 8.62
N VAL A 146 -7.35 7.78 7.81
CA VAL A 146 -8.04 6.98 6.80
C VAL A 146 -7.08 6.43 5.74
N ASN A 147 -6.02 7.16 5.40
CA ASN A 147 -5.12 6.81 4.31
C ASN A 147 -4.26 5.57 4.62
N PHE A 148 -3.98 5.29 5.90
CA PHE A 148 -3.25 4.07 6.29
C PHE A 148 -4.06 2.80 5.97
N LYS A 149 -5.40 2.86 6.08
CA LYS A 149 -6.26 1.74 5.70
C LYS A 149 -6.25 1.51 4.19
N LEU A 150 -6.26 2.61 3.41
CA LEU A 150 -6.18 2.54 1.94
C LEU A 150 -4.86 1.95 1.47
N LEU A 151 -3.75 2.34 2.11
CA LEU A 151 -2.42 1.76 1.86
C LEU A 151 -2.39 0.26 2.19
N GLY A 152 -2.96 -0.15 3.34
CA GLY A 152 -3.08 -1.55 3.73
C GLY A 152 -3.85 -2.40 2.72
N GLN A 153 -4.99 -1.91 2.24
CA GLN A 153 -5.77 -2.59 1.20
C GLN A 153 -4.98 -2.73 -0.11
N CYS A 154 -4.29 -1.67 -0.52
CA CYS A 154 -3.44 -1.73 -1.72
C CYS A 154 -2.29 -2.73 -1.54
N PHE A 155 -1.72 -2.86 -0.34
CA PHE A 155 -0.68 -3.84 -0.03
C PHE A 155 -1.20 -5.28 -0.16
N LEU A 156 -2.38 -5.58 0.38
CA LEU A 156 -3.00 -6.91 0.25
C LEU A 156 -3.20 -7.30 -1.23
N VAL A 157 -3.66 -6.35 -2.05
CA VAL A 157 -3.81 -6.57 -3.50
C VAL A 157 -2.46 -6.84 -4.18
N VAL A 158 -1.40 -6.14 -3.79
CA VAL A 158 -0.05 -6.39 -4.32
C VAL A 158 0.45 -7.78 -3.91
N VAL A 159 0.24 -8.21 -2.67
CA VAL A 159 0.58 -9.58 -2.22
C VAL A 159 -0.20 -10.63 -3.00
N ALA A 160 -1.51 -10.44 -3.18
CA ALA A 160 -2.35 -11.37 -3.92
C ALA A 160 -1.92 -11.50 -5.40
N THR A 161 -1.49 -10.40 -6.02
CA THR A 161 -1.09 -10.40 -7.44
C THR A 161 0.34 -10.88 -7.69
N ARG A 162 1.27 -10.71 -6.74
CA ARG A 162 2.66 -11.17 -6.87
C ARG A 162 2.85 -12.60 -6.41
N ASN A 163 2.20 -12.99 -5.31
CA ASN A 163 2.39 -14.28 -4.65
C ASN A 163 1.02 -14.90 -4.26
N PRO A 164 0.15 -15.22 -5.25
CA PRO A 164 -1.22 -15.69 -4.98
C PRO A 164 -1.27 -16.96 -4.12
N SER A 165 -0.29 -17.85 -4.26
CA SER A 165 -0.21 -19.10 -3.48
C SER A 165 0.05 -18.91 -1.99
N VAL A 166 0.49 -17.73 -1.56
CA VAL A 166 0.75 -17.41 -0.15
C VAL A 166 -0.51 -16.91 0.56
N LEU A 167 -1.52 -16.46 -0.19
CA LEU A 167 -2.65 -15.71 0.34
C LEU A 167 -3.91 -16.59 0.45
N THR A 168 -3.91 -17.54 1.38
CA THR A 168 -5.13 -18.28 1.76
C THR A 168 -6.11 -17.33 2.49
N PRO A 169 -7.40 -17.68 2.61
CA PRO A 169 -8.37 -16.84 3.32
C PRO A 169 -7.97 -16.52 4.77
N GLU A 170 -7.38 -17.49 5.48
CA GLU A 170 -6.89 -17.29 6.85
C GLU A 170 -5.70 -16.34 6.88
N VAL A 171 -4.74 -16.52 5.98
CA VAL A 171 -3.55 -15.66 5.89
C VAL A 171 -3.94 -14.23 5.49
N HIS A 172 -4.90 -14.08 4.57
CA HIS A 172 -5.44 -12.78 4.19
C HIS A 172 -6.05 -12.05 5.38
N ALA A 173 -6.90 -12.74 6.17
CA ALA A 173 -7.48 -12.16 7.37
C ALA A 173 -6.42 -11.77 8.40
N SER A 174 -5.41 -12.62 8.64
CA SER A 174 -4.32 -12.30 9.57
C SER A 174 -3.48 -11.10 9.11
N LEU A 175 -3.21 -10.99 7.81
CA LEU A 175 -2.43 -9.88 7.24
C LEU A 175 -3.22 -8.56 7.28
N ASP A 176 -4.53 -8.58 7.01
CA ASP A 176 -5.40 -7.41 7.15
C ASP A 176 -5.46 -6.89 8.60
N LYS A 177 -5.63 -7.80 9.58
CA LYS A 177 -5.56 -7.44 11.01
C LYS A 177 -4.22 -6.80 11.38
N PHE A 178 -3.11 -7.34 10.86
CA PHE A 178 -1.78 -6.80 11.11
C PHE A 178 -1.63 -5.38 10.55
N LEU A 179 -2.05 -5.15 9.30
CA LEU A 179 -1.99 -3.81 8.69
C LEU A 179 -2.90 -2.82 9.42
N CYS A 180 -4.07 -3.25 9.91
CA CYS A 180 -4.93 -2.45 10.77
C CYS A 180 -4.27 -2.10 12.12
N ALA A 181 -3.56 -3.06 12.73
CA ALA A 181 -2.81 -2.82 13.96
C ALA A 181 -1.67 -1.82 13.75
N VAL A 182 -0.90 -1.96 12.67
CA VAL A 182 0.14 -1.00 12.27
C VAL A 182 -0.45 0.40 12.06
N GLY A 183 -1.56 0.52 11.31
CA GLY A 183 -2.24 1.81 11.12
C GLY A 183 -2.73 2.43 12.43
N THR A 184 -3.21 1.62 13.38
CA THR A 184 -3.60 2.09 14.72
C THR A 184 -2.40 2.66 15.49
N VAL A 185 -1.24 1.98 15.43
CA VAL A 185 -0.01 2.44 16.10
C VAL A 185 0.53 3.74 15.46
N LEU A 186 0.53 3.84 14.13
CA LEU A 186 0.99 5.03 13.42
C LEU A 186 0.09 6.26 13.66
N THR A 187 -1.16 6.04 14.07
CA THR A 187 -2.13 7.10 14.35
C THR A 187 -2.36 7.33 15.85
N ALA A 188 -1.71 6.55 16.71
CA ALA A 188 -1.91 6.63 18.16
C ALA A 188 -1.57 8.00 18.76
N LYS A 189 -0.58 8.70 18.18
CA LYS A 189 -0.09 10.00 18.65
C LYS A 189 -0.76 11.21 17.98
N TYR A 190 -1.83 11.00 17.20
CA TYR A 190 -2.64 12.09 16.65
C TYR A 190 -3.64 12.68 17.65
N ARG A 191 -3.78 12.02 18.81
CA ARG A 191 -4.74 12.34 19.87
C ARG A 191 -4.01 12.78 21.12
#